data_AF-A0A2S6RA59-F1
#
_entry.id   AF-A0A2S6RA59-F1
#
_cell.length_a   1.000
_cell.length_b   1.000
_cell.length_c   1.000
_cell.angle_alpha   90.00
_cell.angle_beta   90.00
_cell.angle_gamma   90.00
#
_symmetry.space_group_name_H-M   'P 1'
#
loop_
_entity.id
_entity.type
_entity.pdbx_description
1 polymer ?
#
loop_
_entity_poly.entity_id
_entity_poly.type
_entity_poly.pdbx_seq_one_letter_code
_entity_poly.pdbx_strand_id
1 'polypeptide(L)'
;MQIARRKVVLGMAGLPLAAVLADPRLSWAAAQTLKNVSLTTDGGLSVAAALAVPAATPASAVLLVHEWWGLNDQIKSVAADLAAQGYLALAIDLYDGKVATKADQARKFM
;
A
#
# COMPACT_ATOMS: atom_id res chain seq x y z
N MET A 1 -3.44 5.21 30.13
CA MET A 1 -4.06 6.20 29.20
C MET A 1 -4.39 5.49 27.90
N GLN A 2 -5.65 5.12 27.65
CA GLN A 2 -6.06 4.46 26.41
C GLN A 2 -6.39 5.50 25.34
N ILE A 3 -5.55 5.60 24.30
CA ILE A 3 -5.80 6.46 23.15
C ILE A 3 -6.80 5.72 22.24
N ALA A 4 -7.96 6.31 22.01
CA ALA A 4 -8.98 5.74 21.15
C ALA A 4 -8.49 5.65 19.69
N ARG A 5 -8.70 4.51 19.02
CA ARG A 5 -8.29 4.24 17.63
C ARG A 5 -8.68 5.35 16.65
N ARG A 6 -9.86 5.97 16.85
CA ARG A 6 -10.34 7.11 16.04
C ARG A 6 -9.47 8.36 16.13
N LYS A 7 -8.81 8.60 17.26
CA LYS A 7 -7.92 9.77 17.45
C LYS A 7 -6.57 9.57 16.75
N VAL A 8 -6.14 8.32 16.56
CA VAL A 8 -4.93 8.00 15.80
C VAL A 8 -5.19 8.18 14.30
N VAL A 9 -6.33 7.70 13.79
CA VAL A 9 -6.69 7.76 12.36
C VAL A 9 -6.91 9.20 11.87
N LEU A 10 -7.55 10.07 12.67
CA LEU A 10 -7.82 11.46 12.27
C LEU A 10 -6.55 12.33 12.19
N GLY A 11 -5.47 11.96 12.89
CA GLY A 11 -4.21 12.69 12.86
C GLY A 11 -3.33 12.42 11.63
N MET A 12 -3.55 11.31 10.92
CA MET A 12 -2.67 10.90 9.81
C MET A 12 -2.97 11.58 8.47
N ALA A 13 -4.20 12.04 8.25
CA ALA A 13 -4.65 12.58 6.96
C ALA A 13 -3.93 13.86 6.50
N GLY A 14 -3.10 14.48 7.36
CA GLY A 14 -2.29 15.65 7.01
C GLY A 14 -0.79 15.47 7.23
N LEU A 15 -0.31 14.25 7.52
CA LEU A 15 1.11 14.00 7.67
C LEU A 15 1.77 13.89 6.29
N PRO A 16 2.98 14.45 6.09
CA PRO A 16 3.72 14.19 4.87
C PRO A 16 4.10 12.71 4.79
N LEU A 17 4.14 12.15 3.57
CA LEU A 17 4.51 10.76 3.34
C LEU A 17 5.81 10.36 4.05
N ALA A 18 6.82 11.23 4.08
CA ALA A 18 8.07 10.97 4.79
C ALA A 18 7.88 10.68 6.29
N ALA A 19 6.96 11.38 6.96
CA ALA A 19 6.66 11.13 8.37
C ALA A 19 5.90 9.81 8.57
N VAL A 20 4.98 9.47 7.65
CA VAL A 20 4.28 8.18 7.65
C VAL A 20 5.26 7.02 7.48
N LEU A 21 6.22 7.15 6.55
CA LEU A 21 7.21 6.11 6.27
C LEU A 21 8.27 5.97 7.37
N ALA A 22 8.54 7.04 8.14
CA ALA A 22 9.50 7.00 9.23
C ALA A 22 8.98 6.28 10.49
N ASP A 23 7.66 6.11 10.65
CA ASP A 23 7.05 5.36 11.76
C ASP A 23 6.38 4.08 11.24
N PRO A 24 6.88 2.88 11.59
CA PRO A 24 6.30 1.61 11.17
C PRO A 24 4.81 1.47 11.53
N ARG A 25 4.34 2.09 12.61
CA ARG A 25 2.92 2.02 13.03
C ARG A 25 2.03 2.87 12.12
N LEU A 26 2.52 4.02 11.69
CA LEU A 26 1.80 4.89 10.76
C LEU A 26 1.77 4.26 9.36
N SER A 27 2.91 3.73 8.91
CA SER A 27 3.02 2.99 7.64
C SER A 27 2.06 1.79 7.62
N TRP A 28 2.05 0.97 8.68
CA TRP A 28 1.08 -0.10 8.82
C TRP A 28 -0.37 0.40 8.80
N ALA A 29 -0.68 1.46 9.56
CA ALA A 29 -2.03 1.99 9.63
C ALA A 29 -2.52 2.54 8.27
N ALA A 30 -1.65 3.22 7.52
CA ALA A 30 -1.94 3.69 6.16
C ALA A 30 -2.16 2.50 5.21
N ALA A 31 -1.30 1.49 5.27
CA ALA A 31 -1.42 0.28 4.45
C ALA A 31 -2.75 -0.47 4.68
N GLN A 32 -3.27 -0.49 5.91
CA GLN A 32 -4.56 -1.13 6.25
C GLN A 32 -5.79 -0.38 5.72
N THR A 33 -5.63 0.85 5.20
CA THR A 33 -6.74 1.59 4.58
C THR A 33 -7.05 1.12 3.16
N LEU A 34 -6.14 0.38 2.51
CA LEU A 34 -6.29 -0.11 1.15
C LEU A 34 -7.23 -1.31 1.10
N LYS A 35 -7.94 -1.43 -0.02
CA LYS A 35 -8.77 -2.60 -0.32
C LYS A 35 -7.93 -3.67 -1.00
N ASN A 36 -7.89 -4.87 -0.44
CA ASN A 36 -7.32 -6.03 -1.14
C ASN A 36 -8.25 -6.43 -2.29
N VAL A 37 -7.69 -6.59 -3.48
CA VAL A 37 -8.38 -7.01 -4.71
C VAL A 37 -7.58 -8.11 -5.40
N SER A 38 -8.26 -8.87 -6.26
CA SER A 38 -7.64 -9.87 -7.13
C SER A 38 -7.96 -9.52 -8.57
N LEU A 39 -6.98 -9.63 -9.46
CA LEU A 39 -7.07 -9.35 -10.88
C LEU A 39 -6.75 -10.62 -11.64
N THR A 40 -7.52 -10.92 -12.67
CA THR A 40 -7.19 -12.01 -13.59
C THR A 40 -6.69 -11.41 -14.88
N THR A 41 -5.45 -11.71 -15.26
CA THR A 41 -4.90 -11.32 -16.56
C THR A 41 -5.57 -12.10 -17.68
N ASP A 42 -5.48 -11.62 -18.92
CA ASP A 42 -6.01 -12.33 -20.09
C ASP A 42 -5.41 -13.73 -20.27
N GLY A 43 -4.20 -13.96 -19.74
CA GLY A 43 -3.52 -15.27 -19.70
C GLY A 43 -4.00 -16.20 -18.58
N GLY A 44 -5.01 -15.81 -17.79
CA GLY A 44 -5.56 -16.60 -16.69
C GLY A 44 -4.77 -16.52 -15.38
N LEU A 45 -3.66 -15.78 -15.33
CA LEU A 45 -2.92 -15.56 -14.08
C LEU A 45 -3.74 -14.68 -13.13
N SER A 46 -3.98 -15.18 -11.91
CA SER A 46 -4.58 -14.42 -10.82
C SER A 46 -3.50 -13.68 -10.04
N VAL A 47 -3.63 -12.36 -9.91
CA VAL A 47 -2.68 -11.48 -9.24
C VAL A 47 -3.39 -10.72 -8.13
N ALA A 48 -2.90 -10.85 -6.90
CA ALA A 48 -3.37 -10.05 -5.78
C ALA A 48 -2.85 -8.59 -5.89
N ALA A 49 -3.63 -7.64 -5.38
CA ALA A 49 -3.23 -6.24 -5.35
C ALA A 49 -3.91 -5.50 -4.19
N ALA A 50 -3.34 -4.36 -3.81
CA ALA A 50 -3.91 -3.41 -2.86
C ALA A 50 -4.36 -2.15 -3.62
N LEU A 51 -5.64 -1.81 -3.52
CA LEU A 51 -6.28 -0.69 -4.20
C LEU A 51 -6.57 0.44 -3.22
N ALA A 52 -6.05 1.63 -3.51
CA ALA A 52 -6.42 2.88 -2.85
C ALA A 52 -7.32 3.70 -3.78
N VAL A 53 -8.47 4.14 -3.26
CA VAL A 53 -9.47 4.90 -4.03
C VAL A 53 -9.50 6.34 -3.50
N PRO A 54 -9.34 7.35 -4.37
CA PRO A 54 -9.38 8.75 -3.96
C PRO A 54 -10.80 9.16 -3.57
N ALA A 55 -10.93 10.30 -2.88
CA ALA A 55 -12.21 10.80 -2.41
C ALA A 55 -13.21 11.16 -3.53
N ALA A 56 -12.70 11.49 -4.73
CA ALA A 56 -13.50 11.82 -5.90
C ALA A 56 -13.11 10.94 -7.09
N THR A 57 -14.11 10.50 -7.85
CA THR A 57 -13.94 9.74 -9.10
C THR A 57 -14.81 10.36 -10.20
N PRO A 58 -14.45 10.21 -11.49
CA PRO A 58 -13.29 9.47 -12.03
C PRO A 58 -11.95 10.16 -11.72
N ALA A 59 -10.89 9.37 -11.66
CA ALA A 59 -9.53 9.83 -11.35
C ALA A 59 -8.52 9.15 -12.27
N SER A 60 -7.39 9.82 -12.54
CA SER A 60 -6.24 9.19 -13.21
C SER A 60 -5.70 8.04 -12.35
N ALA A 61 -5.30 6.95 -12.99
CA ALA A 61 -4.82 5.76 -12.30
C ALA A 61 -3.28 5.65 -12.33
N VAL A 62 -2.71 5.13 -11.25
CA VAL A 62 -1.29 4.80 -11.11
C VAL A 62 -1.18 3.33 -10.72
N LEU A 63 -0.42 2.56 -11.51
CA LEU A 63 -0.04 1.20 -11.18
C LEU A 63 1.31 1.22 -10.46
N LEU A 64 1.37 0.68 -9.26
CA LEU A 64 2.59 0.59 -8.46
C LEU A 64 3.13 -0.83 -8.50
N VAL A 65 4.44 -0.93 -8.74
CA VAL A 65 5.21 -2.16 -8.67
C VAL A 65 6.13 -2.05 -7.47
N HIS A 66 6.07 -3.02 -6.56
CA HIS A 66 6.94 -3.05 -5.40
C HIS A 66 8.40 -3.41 -5.78
N GLU A 67 9.34 -3.04 -4.93
CA GLU A 67 10.73 -3.47 -5.06
C GLU A 67 10.94 -4.93 -4.57
N TRP A 68 12.20 -5.39 -4.56
CA TRP A 68 12.65 -6.72 -4.10
C TRP A 68 12.17 -7.18 -2.71
N TRP A 69 11.55 -6.31 -1.89
CA TRP A 69 10.96 -6.73 -0.61
C TRP A 69 9.54 -7.32 -0.71
N GLY A 70 8.86 -7.21 -1.86
CA GLY A 70 7.45 -7.61 -1.98
C GLY A 70 6.46 -6.50 -1.64
N LEU A 71 5.16 -6.80 -1.70
CA LEU A 71 4.06 -5.87 -1.44
C LEU A 71 3.92 -5.54 0.07
N ASN A 72 4.83 -4.74 0.60
CA ASN A 72 4.92 -4.38 2.02
C ASN A 72 4.12 -3.11 2.40
N ASP A 73 4.18 -2.72 3.68
CA ASP A 73 3.45 -1.55 4.20
C ASP A 73 3.96 -0.23 3.63
N GLN A 74 5.25 -0.14 3.25
CA GLN A 74 5.84 1.05 2.66
C GLN A 74 5.19 1.38 1.31
N ILE A 75 5.15 0.43 0.38
CA ILE A 75 4.57 0.66 -0.95
C ILE A 75 3.05 0.86 -0.89
N LYS A 76 2.37 0.18 0.05
CA LYS A 76 0.95 0.40 0.33
C LYS A 76 0.68 1.80 0.89
N SER A 77 1.59 2.33 1.71
CA SER A 77 1.51 3.72 2.20
C SER A 77 1.71 4.74 1.07
N VAL A 78 2.59 4.46 0.09
CA VAL A 78 2.72 5.30 -1.11
C VAL A 78 1.41 5.29 -1.92
N ALA A 79 0.78 4.13 -2.09
CA ALA A 79 -0.51 4.05 -2.77
C ALA A 79 -1.62 4.81 -2.00
N ALA A 80 -1.63 4.76 -0.66
CA ALA A 80 -2.54 5.57 0.15
C ALA A 80 -2.33 7.08 -0.06
N ASP A 81 -1.07 7.53 -0.09
CA ASP A 81 -0.72 8.94 -0.31
C ASP A 81 -1.11 9.42 -1.72
N LEU A 82 -0.90 8.60 -2.76
CA LEU A 82 -1.38 8.90 -4.11
C LEU A 82 -2.90 9.05 -4.16
N ALA A 83 -3.65 8.23 -3.43
CA ALA A 83 -5.10 8.38 -3.31
C ALA A 83 -5.49 9.66 -2.56
N ALA A 84 -4.75 10.06 -1.53
CA ALA A 84 -4.94 11.34 -0.86
C ALA A 84 -4.67 12.54 -1.81
N GLN A 85 -3.76 12.37 -2.77
CA GLN A 85 -3.47 13.36 -3.83
C GLN A 85 -4.47 13.32 -4.99
N GLY A 86 -5.45 12.40 -4.99
CA GLY A 86 -6.51 12.33 -6.00
C GLY A 86 -6.32 11.29 -7.10
N TYR A 87 -5.35 10.37 -6.97
CA TYR A 87 -5.13 9.29 -7.94
C TYR A 87 -5.78 7.98 -7.52
N LEU A 88 -6.28 7.20 -8.48
CA LEU A 88 -6.60 5.80 -8.24
C LEU A 88 -5.31 4.99 -8.22
N ALA A 89 -4.89 4.43 -7.08
CA ALA A 89 -3.61 3.74 -6.98
C ALA A 89 -3.80 2.24 -6.78
N LEU A 90 -3.18 1.43 -7.64
CA LEU A 90 -3.21 -0.03 -7.58
C LEU A 90 -1.80 -0.58 -7.41
N ALA A 91 -1.49 -1.12 -6.24
CA ALA A 91 -0.20 -1.76 -5.95
C ALA A 91 -0.31 -3.28 -6.12
N ILE A 92 0.34 -3.84 -7.13
CA ILE A 92 0.26 -5.27 -7.46
C ILE A 92 1.26 -6.10 -6.67
N ASP A 93 0.89 -7.33 -6.35
CA ASP A 93 1.75 -8.31 -5.68
C ASP A 93 2.38 -9.25 -6.71
N LEU A 94 3.65 -9.05 -7.01
CA LEU A 94 4.40 -9.92 -7.92
C LEU A 94 4.99 -11.14 -7.22
N TYR A 95 4.97 -11.19 -5.89
CA TYR A 95 5.61 -12.25 -5.10
C TYR A 95 4.64 -13.17 -4.37
N ASP A 96 3.35 -13.14 -4.73
CA ASP A 96 2.33 -14.06 -4.22
C ASP A 96 2.24 -14.06 -2.68
N GLY A 97 2.11 -12.86 -2.10
CA GLY A 97 1.98 -12.62 -0.67
C GLY A 97 3.30 -12.62 0.09
N LYS A 98 4.44 -12.92 -0.56
CA LYS A 98 5.73 -12.98 0.10
C LYS A 98 6.30 -11.58 0.30
N VAL A 99 6.59 -11.26 1.56
CA VAL A 99 7.28 -10.02 1.96
C VAL A 99 8.56 -10.37 2.71
N ALA A 100 9.68 -9.86 2.25
CA ALA A 100 10.99 -10.11 2.84
C ALA A 100 11.28 -9.12 3.99
N THR A 101 11.98 -9.58 5.02
CA THR A 101 12.49 -8.75 6.12
C THR A 101 14.02 -8.78 6.23
N LYS A 102 14.67 -9.59 5.39
CA LYS A 102 16.14 -9.73 5.29
C LYS A 102 16.56 -9.76 3.83
N ALA A 103 17.69 -9.13 3.51
CA ALA A 103 18.18 -9.01 2.13
C ALA A 103 18.34 -10.37 1.44
N ASP A 104 18.77 -11.41 2.17
CA ASP A 104 18.94 -12.75 1.61
C ASP A 104 17.62 -13.45 1.28
N GLN A 105 16.51 -13.05 1.91
CA GLN A 105 15.18 -13.53 1.54
C GLN A 105 14.67 -12.78 0.30
N ALA A 106 14.84 -11.45 0.26
CA ALA A 106 14.46 -10.62 -0.87
C ALA A 106 15.10 -11.12 -2.18
N ARG A 107 16.40 -11.46 -2.14
CA ARG A 107 17.12 -12.05 -3.28
C ARG A 107 16.55 -13.37 -3.80
N LYS A 108 15.80 -14.12 -2.98
CA LYS A 108 15.21 -15.41 -3.38
C LYS A 108 13.83 -15.26 -4.01
N PHE A 109 13.21 -14.08 -3.91
CA PHE A 109 11.88 -13.82 -4.47
C PHE A 109 11.96 -13.26 -5.90
N MET A 110 13.08 -12.63 -6.25
CA MET A 110 13.44 -12.23 -7.62
C MET A 110 13.88 -13.44 -8.46
#